data_AF-A0A1J5IWA1-F1
#
_entry.id   AF-A0A1J5IWA1-F1
#
_cell.length_a   1.000
_cell.length_b   1.000
_cell.length_c   1.000
_cell.angle_alpha   90.00
_cell.angle_beta   90.00
_cell.angle_gamma   90.00
#
_symmetry.space_group_name_H-M   'P 1'
#
loop_
_entity.id
_entity.type
_entity.pdbx_description
1 polymer ?
#
loop_
_entity_poly.entity_id
_entity_poly.type
_entity_poly.pdbx_seq_one_letter_code
_entity_poly.pdbx_strand_id
1 'polypeptide(L)'
;MQSLDIAMTALFGVGLLQAGWLSVAAVRRGAPSSLIIRGVWSLTGIWVLLWPVYTTPYALFAAIGLFALTALLPAFIKADACRSLLQAWSDDEPLPWPMWMFVLALAGSAVQFTYYPEFGFGTALSLCLGLPLAHWWDRSGRMRLSFPANPGQTLPGHISLILTVVICCGWGLNVYQQIGWFESLTATLLAGCAASAARGLILHPFNVPVVALAIGSVLWLL
;
A
#
# COMPACT_ATOMS: atom_id res chain seq x y z
N MET A 1 -7.70 18.02 19.94
CA MET A 1 -7.80 17.48 18.57
C MET A 1 -6.45 17.53 17.87
N GLN A 2 -5.84 18.70 17.67
CA GLN A 2 -4.47 18.81 17.12
C GLN A 2 -3.40 18.02 17.90
N SER A 3 -3.52 17.92 19.23
CA SER A 3 -2.63 17.10 20.06
C SER A 3 -2.67 15.61 19.74
N LEU A 4 -3.83 15.10 19.30
CA LEU A 4 -4.01 13.70 18.92
C LEU A 4 -3.33 13.40 17.59
N ASP A 5 -3.51 14.28 16.59
CA ASP A 5 -2.83 14.18 15.29
C ASP A 5 -1.30 14.13 15.47
N ILE A 6 -0.75 15.03 16.28
CA ILE A 6 0.69 15.06 16.59
C ILE A 6 1.13 13.75 17.25
N ALA A 7 0.36 13.26 18.24
CA ALA A 7 0.67 12.01 18.92
C ALA A 7 0.65 10.82 17.95
N MET A 8 -0.34 10.73 17.06
CA MET A 8 -0.44 9.66 16.06
C MET A 8 0.69 9.73 15.04
N THR A 9 1.01 10.92 14.52
CA THR A 9 2.16 11.11 13.63
C THR A 9 3.48 10.74 14.32
N ALA A 10 3.64 11.12 15.58
CA ALA A 10 4.84 10.78 16.36
C ALA A 10 4.95 9.27 16.60
N LEU A 11 3.87 8.59 17.00
CA LEU A 11 3.83 7.14 17.16
C LEU A 11 4.13 6.41 15.85
N PHE A 12 3.56 6.88 14.74
CA PHE A 12 3.89 6.34 13.42
C PHE A 12 5.35 6.55 13.05
N GLY A 13 5.91 7.74 13.31
CA GLY A 13 7.32 8.02 13.10
C GLY A 13 8.25 7.11 13.91
N VAL A 14 7.93 6.89 15.19
CA VAL A 14 8.66 5.93 16.05
C VAL A 14 8.54 4.51 15.49
N GLY A 15 7.33 4.09 15.10
CA GLY A 15 7.07 2.79 14.48
C GLY A 15 7.82 2.59 13.17
N LEU A 16 7.92 3.62 12.32
CA LEU A 16 8.71 3.62 11.10
C LEU A 16 10.21 3.44 11.38
N LEU A 17 10.74 4.14 12.38
CA LEU A 17 12.14 3.99 12.79
C LEU A 17 12.41 2.57 13.30
N GLN A 18 11.50 2.02 14.10
CA GLN A 18 11.57 0.63 14.57
C GLN A 18 11.51 -0.35 13.39
N ALA A 19 10.60 -0.15 12.45
CA ALA A 19 10.47 -0.98 11.26
C ALA A 19 11.74 -0.92 10.39
N GLY A 20 12.32 0.26 10.18
CA GLY A 20 13.58 0.43 9.46
C GLY A 20 14.75 -0.26 10.17
N TRP A 21 14.88 -0.08 11.47
CA TRP A 21 15.93 -0.74 12.26
C TRP A 21 15.80 -2.27 12.26
N LEU A 22 14.59 -2.79 12.46
CA LEU A 22 14.31 -4.23 12.38
C LEU A 22 14.55 -4.79 10.97
N SER A 23 14.22 -4.02 9.93
CA SER A 23 14.49 -4.39 8.54
C SER A 23 15.98 -4.57 8.29
N VAL A 24 16.80 -3.62 8.76
CA VAL A 24 18.27 -3.72 8.69
C VAL A 24 18.79 -4.95 9.45
N ALA A 25 18.29 -5.18 10.66
CA ALA A 25 18.68 -6.34 11.47
C ALA A 25 18.30 -7.67 10.77
N ALA A 26 17.12 -7.74 10.17
CA ALA A 26 16.61 -8.92 9.48
C ALA A 26 17.44 -9.26 8.24
N VAL A 27 17.75 -8.27 7.38
CA VAL A 27 18.61 -8.50 6.19
C VAL A 27 20.00 -8.96 6.59
N ARG A 28 20.59 -8.36 7.63
CA ARG A 28 21.91 -8.78 8.14
C ARG A 28 21.93 -10.21 8.68
N ARG A 29 20.76 -10.77 8.99
CA ARG A 29 20.56 -12.18 9.40
C ARG A 29 20.14 -13.08 8.23
N GLY A 30 20.11 -12.57 7.00
CA GLY A 30 19.75 -13.32 5.80
C GLY A 30 18.25 -13.46 5.56
N ALA A 31 17.41 -12.65 6.22
CA ALA A 31 15.98 -12.64 5.89
C ALA A 31 15.76 -12.05 4.49
N PRO A 32 14.91 -12.68 3.64
CA PRO A 32 14.66 -12.18 2.31
C PRO A 32 13.87 -10.87 2.36
N SER A 33 14.31 -9.87 1.59
CA SER A 33 13.70 -8.54 1.50
C SER A 33 12.20 -8.59 1.21
N SER A 34 11.81 -9.54 0.36
CA SER A 34 10.43 -9.89 0.03
C SER A 34 9.53 -10.13 1.25
N LEU A 35 10.06 -10.72 2.33
CA LEU A 35 9.33 -10.95 3.58
C LEU A 35 9.27 -9.66 4.41
N ILE A 36 10.35 -8.90 4.43
CA ILE A 36 10.46 -7.64 5.16
C ILE A 36 9.48 -6.60 4.61
N ILE A 37 9.46 -6.39 3.29
CA ILE A 37 8.57 -5.44 2.60
C ILE A 37 7.10 -5.75 2.92
N ARG A 38 6.70 -7.02 2.87
CA ARG A 38 5.33 -7.44 3.20
C ARG A 38 4.97 -7.14 4.65
N GLY A 39 5.91 -7.37 5.58
CA GLY A 39 5.75 -6.97 6.97
C GLY A 39 5.52 -5.47 7.11
N VAL A 40 6.31 -4.65 6.40
CA VAL A 40 6.14 -3.19 6.39
C VAL A 40 4.78 -2.78 5.80
N TRP A 41 4.32 -3.39 4.71
CA TRP A 41 3.00 -3.11 4.13
C TRP A 41 1.87 -3.42 5.11
N SER A 42 1.91 -4.59 5.77
CA SER A 42 0.91 -4.97 6.76
C SER A 42 0.92 -4.05 8.00
N LEU A 43 2.10 -3.68 8.49
CA LEU A 43 2.23 -2.70 9.59
C LEU A 43 1.70 -1.34 9.20
N THR A 44 1.92 -0.91 7.96
CA THR A 44 1.36 0.35 7.43
C THR A 44 -0.17 0.30 7.39
N GLY A 45 -0.76 -0.87 7.16
CA GLY A 45 -2.21 -1.08 7.26
C GLY A 45 -2.79 -0.69 8.62
N ILE A 46 -2.08 -0.96 9.72
CA ILE A 46 -2.51 -0.56 11.07
C ILE A 46 -2.56 0.97 11.18
N TRP A 47 -1.58 1.67 10.63
CA TRP A 47 -1.60 3.13 10.59
C TRP A 47 -2.70 3.69 9.69
N VAL A 48 -2.97 3.04 8.54
CA VAL A 48 -4.10 3.44 7.68
C VAL A 48 -5.44 3.29 8.39
N LEU A 49 -5.63 2.25 9.22
CA LEU A 49 -6.84 2.11 10.06
C LEU A 49 -7.05 3.29 11.02
N LEU A 50 -5.99 4.03 11.34
CA LEU A 50 -6.03 5.21 12.20
C LEU A 50 -6.24 6.52 11.41
N TRP A 51 -6.27 6.49 10.07
CA TRP A 51 -6.55 7.69 9.26
C TRP A 51 -7.86 8.42 9.64
N PRO A 52 -8.97 7.73 9.99
CA PRO A 52 -10.20 8.40 10.44
C PRO A 52 -10.03 9.25 11.70
N VAL A 53 -8.97 9.04 12.47
CA VAL A 53 -8.67 9.81 13.69
C VAL A 53 -8.04 11.16 13.37
N TYR A 54 -7.40 11.30 12.20
CA TYR A 54 -6.73 12.55 11.81
C TYR A 54 -7.74 13.66 11.57
N THR A 55 -7.57 14.78 12.27
CA THR A 55 -8.43 15.96 12.10
C THR A 55 -7.97 16.89 11.00
N THR A 56 -6.69 16.80 10.61
CA THR A 56 -6.10 17.62 9.54
C THR A 56 -5.28 16.77 8.56
N PRO A 57 -5.34 17.07 7.25
CA PRO A 57 -4.56 16.33 6.25
C PRO A 57 -3.06 16.60 6.37
N TYR A 58 -2.65 17.75 6.91
CA TYR A 58 -1.24 18.12 7.03
C TYR A 58 -0.43 17.13 7.89
N ALA A 59 -1.00 16.64 8.99
CA ALA A 59 -0.34 15.66 9.85
C ALA A 59 -0.20 14.30 9.16
N LEU A 60 -1.18 13.92 8.33
CA LEU A 60 -1.12 12.73 7.48
C LEU A 60 0.00 12.85 6.44
N PHE A 61 0.06 13.98 5.72
CA PHE A 61 1.12 14.22 4.74
C PHE A 61 2.51 14.34 5.38
N ALA A 62 2.61 14.88 6.60
CA ALA A 62 3.87 14.89 7.35
C ALA A 62 4.34 13.46 7.69
N ALA A 63 3.42 12.58 8.10
CA ALA A 63 3.71 11.16 8.31
C ALA A 63 4.16 10.45 7.02
N ILE A 64 3.48 10.68 5.90
CA ILE A 64 3.88 10.15 4.58
C ILE A 64 5.24 10.71 4.16
N GLY A 65 5.49 12.00 4.38
CA GLY A 65 6.76 12.64 4.11
C GLY A 65 7.90 12.02 4.93
N LEU A 66 7.66 11.71 6.19
CA LEU A 66 8.62 10.99 7.03
C LEU A 66 8.91 9.58 6.49
N PHE A 67 7.88 8.86 6.02
CA PHE A 67 8.06 7.57 5.36
C PHE A 67 8.83 7.70 4.04
N ALA A 68 8.51 8.71 3.22
CA ALA A 68 9.23 8.99 1.99
C ALA A 68 10.72 9.24 2.27
N LEU A 69 11.02 10.02 3.31
CA LEU A 69 12.38 10.27 3.75
C LEU A 69 13.07 8.97 4.17
N THR A 70 12.46 8.12 5.00
CA THR A 70 13.11 6.85 5.40
C THR A 70 13.33 5.91 4.21
N ALA A 71 12.43 5.92 3.22
CA ALA A 71 12.56 5.11 2.02
C ALA A 71 13.61 5.63 1.03
N LEU A 72 13.79 6.96 0.94
CA LEU A 72 14.68 7.60 -0.03
C LEU A 72 16.06 7.95 0.52
N LEU A 73 16.16 8.29 1.81
CA LEU A 73 17.40 8.71 2.47
C LEU A 73 18.56 7.72 2.24
N PRO A 74 18.34 6.39 2.25
CA PRO A 74 19.41 5.45 1.99
C PRO A 74 20.06 5.54 0.60
N ALA A 75 19.34 6.06 -0.40
CA ALA A 75 19.88 6.25 -1.75
C ALA A 75 20.92 7.38 -1.81
N PHE A 76 20.88 8.32 -0.87
CA PHE A 76 21.75 9.49 -0.84
C PHE A 76 22.90 9.38 0.17
N ILE A 77 22.80 8.46 1.15
CA ILE A 77 23.79 8.31 2.23
C ILE A 77 24.59 7.00 2.06
N LYS A 78 25.92 7.10 2.09
CA LYS A 78 26.85 5.98 1.81
C LYS A 78 27.03 4.96 2.95
N ALA A 79 26.46 5.18 4.13
CA ALA A 79 26.69 4.33 5.30
C ALA A 79 26.17 2.88 5.09
N ASP A 80 26.87 1.90 5.64
CA ASP A 80 26.51 0.47 5.48
C ASP A 80 25.10 0.15 5.99
N ALA A 81 24.65 0.84 7.05
CA ALA A 81 23.28 0.70 7.56
C ALA A 81 22.23 1.16 6.53
N CYS A 82 22.51 2.21 5.77
CA CYS A 82 21.66 2.69 4.69
C CYS A 82 21.58 1.66 3.55
N ARG A 83 22.71 1.08 3.16
CA ARG A 83 22.71 0.02 2.13
C ARG A 83 21.90 -1.21 2.55
N SER A 84 22.02 -1.64 3.81
CA SER A 84 21.19 -2.73 4.34
C SER A 84 19.70 -2.38 4.32
N LEU A 85 19.32 -1.12 4.53
CA LEU A 85 17.93 -0.68 4.46
C LEU A 85 17.42 -0.64 3.02
N LEU A 86 18.23 -0.18 2.06
CA LEU A 86 17.91 -0.29 0.62
C LEU A 86 17.65 -1.75 0.27
N GLN A 87 18.58 -2.64 0.60
CA GLN A 87 18.43 -4.07 0.39
C GLN A 87 17.16 -4.60 1.04
N ALA A 88 16.87 -4.24 2.29
CA ALA A 88 15.67 -4.73 2.98
C ALA A 88 14.37 -4.30 2.32
N TRP A 89 14.37 -3.11 1.74
CA TRP A 89 13.20 -2.50 1.12
C TRP A 89 13.26 -2.54 -0.42
N SER A 90 14.15 -3.35 -0.98
CA SER A 90 14.25 -3.70 -2.40
C SER A 90 14.28 -5.22 -2.53
N ASP A 91 13.48 -5.82 -3.41
CA ASP A 91 13.59 -7.26 -3.62
C ASP A 91 14.76 -7.59 -4.56
N ASP A 92 15.52 -8.66 -4.27
CA ASP A 92 16.71 -9.14 -5.01
C ASP A 92 16.39 -9.74 -6.41
N GLU A 93 15.23 -9.41 -6.99
CA GLU A 93 14.82 -9.76 -8.37
C GLU A 93 15.02 -8.56 -9.31
N PRO A 94 15.08 -8.74 -10.65
CA PRO A 94 15.66 -7.76 -11.57
C PRO A 94 14.79 -6.53 -11.84
N LEU A 95 14.09 -5.95 -10.84
CA LEU A 95 13.51 -4.61 -10.90
C LEU A 95 13.38 -4.00 -9.48
N PRO A 96 14.26 -3.06 -9.09
CA PRO A 96 14.54 -2.71 -7.69
C PRO A 96 13.83 -1.42 -7.19
N TRP A 97 12.52 -1.38 -6.95
CA TRP A 97 11.87 -0.07 -6.61
C TRP A 97 10.57 -0.11 -5.74
N PRO A 98 10.34 -1.02 -4.78
CA PRO A 98 8.98 -1.25 -4.28
C PRO A 98 8.48 -0.24 -3.23
N MET A 99 9.34 0.27 -2.34
CA MET A 99 8.82 1.05 -1.20
C MET A 99 8.43 2.48 -1.56
N TRP A 100 9.17 3.18 -2.42
CA TRP A 100 8.78 4.54 -2.83
C TRP A 100 7.55 4.54 -3.73
N MET A 101 7.35 3.50 -4.57
CA MET A 101 6.13 3.33 -5.35
C MET A 101 4.91 3.12 -4.45
N PHE A 102 5.09 2.36 -3.36
CA PHE A 102 4.08 2.23 -2.32
C PHE A 102 3.83 3.56 -1.59
N VAL A 103 4.88 4.32 -1.25
CA VAL A 103 4.75 5.68 -0.69
C VAL A 103 4.01 6.62 -1.64
N LEU A 104 4.29 6.57 -2.95
CA LEU A 104 3.56 7.34 -3.95
C LEU A 104 2.09 6.92 -4.04
N ALA A 105 1.82 5.62 -4.00
CA ALA A 105 0.45 5.11 -3.98
C ALA A 105 -0.30 5.57 -2.72
N LEU A 106 0.34 5.54 -1.55
CA LEU A 106 -0.22 6.08 -0.30
C LEU A 106 -0.42 7.59 -0.36
N ALA A 107 0.51 8.33 -0.96
CA ALA A 107 0.35 9.77 -1.17
C ALA A 107 -0.84 10.05 -2.09
N GLY A 108 -1.01 9.28 -3.16
CA GLY A 108 -2.19 9.34 -4.03
C GLY A 108 -3.49 9.05 -3.26
N SER A 109 -3.50 8.00 -2.43
CA SER A 109 -4.64 7.70 -1.56
C SER A 109 -4.88 8.77 -0.50
N ALA A 110 -3.85 9.45 0.02
CA ALA A 110 -4.00 10.55 0.96
C ALA A 110 -4.55 11.83 0.29
N VAL A 111 -4.18 12.08 -0.97
CA VAL A 111 -4.82 13.12 -1.79
C VAL A 111 -6.29 12.78 -1.96
N GLN A 112 -6.62 11.55 -2.36
CA GLN A 112 -8.01 11.10 -2.43
C GLN A 112 -8.72 11.28 -1.08
N PHE A 113 -8.10 10.89 0.03
CA PHE A 113 -8.66 11.02 1.38
C PHE A 113 -8.99 12.47 1.76
N THR A 114 -8.19 13.43 1.27
CA THR A 114 -8.41 14.85 1.53
C THR A 114 -9.67 15.38 0.85
N TYR A 115 -10.02 14.85 -0.32
CA TYR A 115 -11.22 15.26 -1.08
C TYR A 115 -12.43 14.35 -0.83
N TYR A 116 -12.19 13.04 -0.68
CA TYR A 116 -13.15 11.96 -0.53
C TYR A 116 -12.59 10.93 0.48
N PRO A 117 -12.79 11.13 1.80
CA PRO A 117 -12.22 10.30 2.85
C PRO A 117 -12.50 8.79 2.68
N GLU A 118 -13.71 8.41 2.28
CA GLU A 118 -14.13 7.04 1.99
C GLU A 118 -13.24 6.35 0.96
N PHE A 119 -12.90 7.04 -0.12
CA PHE A 119 -12.15 6.49 -1.25
C PHE A 119 -10.67 6.39 -0.90
N GLY A 120 -10.11 7.45 -0.32
CA GLY A 120 -8.71 7.45 0.10
C GLY A 120 -8.42 6.39 1.16
N PHE A 121 -9.31 6.26 2.15
CA PHE A 121 -9.21 5.24 3.20
C PHE A 121 -9.30 3.82 2.62
N GLY A 122 -10.35 3.54 1.85
CA GLY A 122 -10.57 2.24 1.21
C GLY A 122 -9.42 1.85 0.27
N THR A 123 -8.92 2.79 -0.53
CA THR A 123 -7.78 2.59 -1.43
C THR A 123 -6.50 2.31 -0.65
N ALA A 124 -6.18 3.12 0.36
CA ALA A 124 -4.98 2.93 1.18
C ALA A 124 -4.98 1.55 1.88
N LEU A 125 -6.12 1.12 2.45
CA LEU A 125 -6.24 -0.21 3.05
C LEU A 125 -6.08 -1.33 2.03
N SER A 126 -6.69 -1.17 0.86
CA SER A 126 -6.59 -2.14 -0.24
C SER A 126 -5.14 -2.33 -0.69
N LEU A 127 -4.34 -1.26 -0.72
CA LEU A 127 -2.91 -1.35 -1.02
C LEU A 127 -2.16 -2.08 0.10
N CYS A 128 -2.44 -1.77 1.37
CA CYS A 128 -1.74 -2.35 2.52
C CYS A 128 -2.06 -3.83 2.75
N LEU A 129 -3.25 -4.29 2.34
CA LEU A 129 -3.73 -5.66 2.60
C LEU A 129 -3.83 -6.50 1.32
N GLY A 130 -4.42 -5.92 0.26
CA GLY A 130 -4.75 -6.63 -0.97
C GLY A 130 -3.52 -6.95 -1.82
N LEU A 131 -2.59 -6.01 -1.98
CA LEU A 131 -1.35 -6.26 -2.70
C LEU A 131 -0.48 -7.33 -2.02
N PRO A 132 -0.16 -7.28 -0.70
CA PRO A 132 0.60 -8.35 -0.06
C PRO A 132 -0.08 -9.72 -0.16
N LEU A 133 -1.41 -9.77 -0.04
CA LEU A 133 -2.18 -11.01 -0.20
C LEU A 133 -2.08 -11.56 -1.63
N ALA A 134 -2.20 -10.71 -2.63
CA ALA A 134 -2.06 -11.10 -4.04
C ALA A 134 -0.65 -11.64 -4.34
N HIS A 135 0.39 -10.97 -3.81
CA HIS A 135 1.78 -11.42 -3.95
C HIS A 135 2.05 -12.74 -3.22
N TRP A 136 1.37 -13.00 -2.10
CA TRP A 136 1.48 -14.29 -1.41
C TRP A 136 0.94 -15.42 -2.30
N TRP A 137 -0.20 -15.20 -2.96
CA TRP A 137 -0.74 -16.17 -3.91
C TRP A 137 0.15 -16.39 -5.13
N ASP A 138 0.74 -15.35 -5.70
CA ASP A 138 1.60 -15.46 -6.88
C ASP A 138 2.79 -16.41 -6.66
N ARG A 139 3.33 -16.43 -5.43
CA ARG A 139 4.44 -17.32 -5.08
C ARG A 139 4.09 -18.79 -5.08
N SER A 140 2.81 -19.13 -4.89
CA SER A 140 2.36 -20.51 -5.02
C SER A 140 2.57 -21.03 -6.45
N GLY A 141 2.67 -20.13 -7.44
CA GLY A 141 2.81 -20.45 -8.86
C GLY A 141 1.60 -21.18 -9.45
N ARG A 142 0.51 -21.33 -8.70
CA ARG A 142 -0.69 -22.03 -9.15
C ARG A 142 -1.54 -21.11 -10.02
N MET A 143 -2.02 -21.62 -11.16
CA MET A 143 -2.92 -20.89 -12.06
C MET A 143 -2.35 -19.54 -12.52
N ARG A 144 -1.11 -19.54 -13.02
CA ARG A 144 -0.49 -18.36 -13.63
C ARG A 144 -1.29 -17.92 -14.84
N LEU A 145 -1.51 -16.61 -14.94
CA LEU A 145 -2.20 -15.98 -16.06
C LEU A 145 -1.23 -15.54 -17.16
N SER A 146 0.09 -15.53 -16.87
CA SER A 146 1.15 -15.26 -17.84
C SER A 146 0.96 -13.94 -18.60
N PHE A 147 0.51 -12.89 -17.90
CA PHE A 147 0.39 -11.55 -18.49
C PHE A 147 1.75 -11.10 -19.04
N PRO A 148 1.81 -10.48 -20.25
CA PRO A 148 3.07 -10.08 -20.86
C PRO A 148 3.92 -9.15 -19.98
N ALA A 149 3.28 -8.23 -19.27
CA ALA A 149 3.97 -7.29 -18.37
C ALA A 149 4.34 -7.91 -17.01
N ASN A 150 3.62 -8.95 -16.57
CA ASN A 150 3.76 -9.52 -15.23
C ASN A 150 3.48 -11.04 -15.24
N PRO A 151 4.39 -11.86 -15.79
CA PRO A 151 4.11 -13.29 -16.04
C PRO A 151 3.96 -14.13 -14.77
N GLY A 152 4.47 -13.65 -13.62
CA GLY A 152 4.35 -14.33 -12.34
C GLY A 152 2.96 -14.23 -11.70
N GLN A 153 2.07 -13.39 -12.22
CA GLN A 153 0.76 -13.16 -11.60
C GLN A 153 -0.20 -14.33 -11.79
N THR A 154 -0.96 -14.62 -10.74
CA THR A 154 -1.84 -15.79 -10.64
C THR A 154 -3.31 -15.40 -10.50
N LEU A 155 -4.22 -16.24 -11.00
CA LEU A 155 -5.67 -16.02 -10.86
C LEU A 155 -6.10 -15.82 -9.39
N PRO A 156 -5.66 -16.65 -8.42
CA PRO A 156 -5.94 -16.40 -7.00
C PRO A 156 -5.41 -15.04 -6.51
N GLY A 157 -4.26 -14.59 -7.03
CA GLY A 157 -3.73 -13.25 -6.74
C GLY A 157 -4.65 -12.13 -7.22
N HIS A 158 -5.21 -12.24 -8.43
CA HIS A 158 -6.18 -11.28 -8.94
C HIS A 158 -7.50 -11.31 -8.17
N ILE A 159 -8.06 -12.50 -7.93
CA ILE A 159 -9.33 -12.65 -7.20
C ILE A 159 -9.20 -12.09 -5.77
N SER A 160 -8.11 -12.42 -5.07
CA SER A 160 -7.88 -11.90 -3.72
C SER A 160 -7.76 -10.38 -3.69
N LEU A 161 -7.06 -9.76 -4.66
CA LEU A 161 -7.01 -8.30 -4.77
C LEU A 161 -8.41 -7.71 -4.98
N ILE A 162 -9.20 -8.26 -5.92
CA ILE A 162 -10.57 -7.78 -6.19
C ILE A 162 -11.40 -7.84 -4.90
N LEU A 163 -11.39 -8.98 -4.21
CA LEU A 163 -12.16 -9.16 -2.98
C LEU A 163 -11.70 -8.22 -1.87
N THR A 164 -10.39 -8.02 -1.70
CA THR A 164 -9.88 -7.06 -0.70
C THR A 164 -10.30 -5.63 -1.03
N VAL A 165 -10.26 -5.23 -2.31
CA VAL A 165 -10.74 -3.90 -2.73
C VAL A 165 -12.23 -3.73 -2.45
N VAL A 166 -13.05 -4.73 -2.78
CA VAL A 166 -14.49 -4.74 -2.47
C VAL A 166 -14.72 -4.54 -0.97
N ILE A 167 -14.02 -5.32 -0.14
CA ILE A 167 -14.18 -5.27 1.31
C ILE A 167 -13.72 -3.92 1.88
N CYS A 168 -12.52 -3.46 1.51
CA CYS A 168 -11.93 -2.25 2.08
C CYS A 168 -12.64 -0.98 1.61
N CYS A 169 -12.99 -0.89 0.33
CA CYS A 169 -13.71 0.27 -0.20
C CYS A 169 -15.18 0.28 0.23
N GLY A 170 -15.83 -0.90 0.27
CA GLY A 170 -17.19 -1.03 0.82
C GLY A 170 -17.24 -0.63 2.29
N TRP A 171 -16.22 -1.02 3.07
CA TRP A 171 -16.10 -0.57 4.45
C TRP A 171 -15.86 0.94 4.57
N GLY A 172 -14.98 1.50 3.73
CA GLY A 172 -14.74 2.94 3.68
C GLY A 172 -16.03 3.73 3.40
N LEU A 173 -16.82 3.30 2.40
CA LEU A 173 -18.13 3.88 2.09
C LEU A 173 -19.11 3.76 3.25
N ASN A 174 -19.13 2.60 3.93
CA ASN A 174 -19.99 2.40 5.09
C ASN A 174 -19.61 3.30 6.27
N VAL A 175 -18.31 3.44 6.56
CA VAL A 175 -17.81 4.26 7.68
C VAL A 175 -18.12 5.74 7.47
N TYR A 176 -17.85 6.28 6.28
CA TYR A 176 -17.92 7.72 6.03
C TYR A 176 -19.26 8.20 5.47
N GLN A 177 -19.93 7.38 4.65
CA GLN A 177 -21.16 7.74 3.94
C GLN A 177 -22.39 6.96 4.41
N GLN A 178 -22.22 5.98 5.32
CA GLN A 178 -23.30 5.11 5.81
C GLN A 178 -24.01 4.33 4.67
N ILE A 179 -23.33 4.16 3.53
CA ILE A 179 -23.83 3.35 2.42
C ILE A 179 -23.76 1.88 2.83
N GLY A 180 -24.82 1.12 2.56
CA GLY A 180 -24.90 -0.30 2.83
C GLY A 180 -23.93 -1.10 1.95
N TRP A 181 -23.46 -2.22 2.50
CA TRP A 181 -22.55 -3.13 1.80
C TRP A 181 -23.09 -3.60 0.45
N PHE A 182 -24.39 -3.92 0.38
CA PHE A 182 -25.02 -4.39 -0.85
C PHE A 182 -25.12 -3.28 -1.91
N GLU A 183 -25.43 -2.05 -1.49
CA GLU A 183 -25.53 -0.89 -2.38
C GLU A 183 -24.18 -0.52 -2.99
N SER A 184 -23.10 -0.61 -2.19
CA SER A 184 -21.73 -0.32 -2.65
C SER A 184 -21.07 -1.46 -3.44
N LEU A 185 -21.68 -2.65 -3.49
CA LEU A 185 -21.05 -3.85 -4.03
C LEU A 185 -20.64 -3.69 -5.50
N THR A 186 -21.55 -3.15 -6.33
CA THR A 186 -21.28 -2.99 -7.77
C THR A 186 -20.13 -2.03 -8.03
N ALA A 187 -20.12 -0.86 -7.36
CA ALA A 187 -19.08 0.15 -7.54
C ALA A 187 -17.71 -0.36 -7.08
N THR A 188 -17.67 -0.98 -5.90
CA THR A 188 -16.44 -1.50 -5.31
C THR A 188 -15.91 -2.73 -6.05
N LEU A 189 -16.80 -3.54 -6.64
CA LEU A 189 -16.41 -4.64 -7.54
C LEU A 189 -15.78 -4.12 -8.83
N LEU A 190 -16.37 -3.08 -9.45
CA LEU A 190 -15.79 -2.43 -10.62
C LEU A 190 -14.41 -1.83 -10.30
N ALA A 191 -14.26 -1.17 -9.15
CA ALA A 191 -12.99 -0.67 -8.68
C ALA A 191 -11.96 -1.80 -8.47
N GLY A 192 -12.39 -2.95 -7.90
CA GLY A 192 -11.57 -4.15 -7.76
C GLY A 192 -11.13 -4.72 -9.11
N CYS A 193 -12.03 -4.79 -10.08
CA CYS A 193 -11.71 -5.22 -11.45
C CYS A 193 -10.71 -4.28 -12.12
N ALA A 194 -10.86 -2.95 -11.95
CA ALA A 194 -9.93 -1.97 -12.46
C ALA A 194 -8.54 -2.08 -11.79
N ALA A 195 -8.49 -2.29 -10.47
CA ALA A 195 -7.26 -2.60 -9.75
C ALA A 195 -6.59 -3.85 -10.29
N SER A 196 -7.36 -4.92 -10.49
CA SER A 196 -6.88 -6.19 -11.05
C SER A 196 -6.31 -6.02 -12.46
N ALA A 197 -6.98 -5.24 -13.32
CA ALA A 197 -6.52 -4.91 -14.66
C ALA A 197 -5.24 -4.06 -14.62
N ALA A 198 -5.19 -3.00 -13.81
CA ALA A 198 -4.00 -2.18 -13.62
C ALA A 198 -2.81 -3.02 -13.14
N ARG A 199 -3.03 -3.94 -12.20
CA ARG A 199 -2.00 -4.86 -11.71
C ARG A 199 -1.43 -5.75 -12.82
N GLY A 200 -2.28 -6.28 -13.70
CA GLY A 200 -1.88 -7.19 -14.77
C GLY A 200 -1.25 -6.51 -15.98
N LEU A 201 -1.80 -5.36 -16.40
CA LEU A 201 -1.45 -4.67 -17.63
C LEU A 201 -0.28 -3.68 -17.48
N ILE A 202 -0.12 -3.09 -16.30
CA ILE A 202 0.95 -2.12 -16.06
C ILE A 202 2.21 -2.85 -15.61
N LEU A 203 3.35 -2.46 -16.18
CA LEU A 203 4.64 -3.02 -15.81
C LEU A 203 4.97 -2.74 -14.33
N HIS A 204 5.40 -3.76 -13.62
CA HIS A 204 5.95 -3.58 -12.28
C HIS A 204 7.21 -2.69 -12.34
N PRO A 205 7.37 -1.69 -11.46
CA PRO A 205 6.61 -1.45 -10.21
C PRO A 205 5.56 -0.33 -10.31
N PHE A 206 5.36 0.24 -11.50
CA PHE A 206 4.39 1.33 -11.72
C PHE A 206 2.94 0.86 -11.53
N ASN A 207 2.70 -0.44 -11.56
CA ASN A 207 1.39 -1.00 -11.31
C ASN A 207 0.84 -0.63 -9.92
N VAL A 208 1.66 -0.47 -8.88
CA VAL A 208 1.20 -0.12 -7.52
C VAL A 208 0.51 1.26 -7.46
N PRO A 209 1.15 2.37 -7.87
CA PRO A 209 0.47 3.66 -7.91
C PRO A 209 -0.68 3.69 -8.93
N VAL A 210 -0.57 2.99 -10.06
CA VAL A 210 -1.68 2.95 -11.03
C VAL A 210 -2.88 2.17 -10.49
N VAL A 211 -2.67 1.13 -9.69
CA VAL A 211 -3.76 0.44 -8.97
C VAL A 211 -4.49 1.43 -8.05
N ALA A 212 -3.76 2.23 -7.27
CA ALA A 212 -4.36 3.22 -6.37
C ALA A 212 -5.19 4.26 -7.13
N LEU A 213 -4.65 4.75 -8.25
CA LEU A 213 -5.35 5.68 -9.13
C LEU A 213 -6.58 5.04 -9.78
N ALA A 214 -6.49 3.78 -10.22
CA ALA A 214 -7.59 3.07 -10.85
C ALA A 214 -8.77 2.86 -9.88
N ILE A 215 -8.49 2.45 -8.63
CA ILE A 215 -9.51 2.29 -7.59
C ILE A 215 -10.20 3.64 -7.36
N GLY A 216 -9.43 4.68 -7.04
CA GLY A 216 -9.98 6.00 -6.74
C GLY A 216 -10.74 6.61 -7.90
N SER A 217 -10.24 6.46 -9.14
CA SER A 217 -10.91 7.01 -10.33
C SER A 217 -12.23 6.32 -10.63
N VAL A 218 -12.30 4.98 -10.49
CA VAL A 218 -13.56 4.26 -10.71
C VAL A 218 -14.58 4.60 -9.64
N LEU A 219 -14.18 4.66 -8.37
CA LEU A 219 -15.08 5.06 -7.29
C LEU A 219 -15.55 6.51 -7.41
N TRP A 220 -14.72 7.40 -7.96
CA TRP A 220 -15.11 8.79 -8.20
C TRP A 220 -16.08 8.97 -9.37
N LEU A 221 -16.03 8.09 -10.38
CA LEU A 221 -16.89 8.15 -11.57
C LEU A 221 -18.28 7.54 -11.36
N LEU A 222 -18.47 6.73 -10.32
CA LEU A 222 -19.69 5.96 -10.04
C LEU A 222 -20.46 6.59 -8.87
#